data_AF-A0AA49GI76-F1
#
_entry.id   AF-A0AA49GI76-F1
#
_cell.length_a   1.000
_cell.length_b   1.000
_cell.length_c   1.000
_cell.angle_alpha   90.00
_cell.angle_beta   90.00
_cell.angle_gamma   90.00
#
_symmetry.space_group_name_H-M   'P 1'
#
loop_
_entity.id
_entity.type
_entity.pdbx_description
1 polymer ?
#
loop_
_entity_poly.entity_id
_entity_poly.type
_entity_poly.pdbx_seq_one_letter_code
_entity_poly.pdbx_strand_id
1 'polypeptide(L)'
;MADWIWNAANEKEVTDIEINIIQDTVEPKELEIKPIIAQLARLRETIHTTLNSAGFSADFIVDARFKIYISQQFKPLRLLTCQAIVIDRDGRVYEGKTYTEKAYEVPFKVFPISWVDSIKEG
;
A
#
# COMPACT_ATOMS: atom_id res chain seq x y z
N MET A 1 -0.49 -8.04 -4.17
CA MET A 1 -0.19 -6.66 -3.74
C MET A 1 0.98 -6.64 -2.76
N ALA A 2 0.95 -7.48 -1.71
CA ALA A 2 2.04 -7.61 -0.73
C ALA A 2 3.43 -7.79 -1.37
N ASP A 3 3.55 -8.66 -2.38
CA ASP A 3 4.82 -8.90 -3.08
C ASP A 3 5.37 -7.65 -3.77
N TRP A 4 4.51 -6.90 -4.46
CA TRP A 4 4.90 -5.65 -5.13
C TRP A 4 5.32 -4.58 -4.12
N ILE A 5 4.54 -4.39 -3.05
CA ILE A 5 4.87 -3.44 -1.97
C ILE A 5 6.22 -3.81 -1.35
N TRP A 6 6.39 -5.09 -0.99
CA TRP A 6 7.58 -5.54 -0.30
C TRP A 6 8.83 -5.42 -1.17
N ASN A 7 8.80 -5.85 -2.43
CA ASN A 7 9.97 -5.75 -3.31
C ASN A 7 10.31 -4.28 -3.61
N ALA A 8 9.31 -3.44 -3.92
CA ALA A 8 9.51 -2.04 -4.28
C ALA A 8 10.14 -1.26 -3.11
N ALA A 9 9.59 -1.43 -1.92
CA ALA A 9 10.07 -0.76 -0.72
C ALA A 9 11.48 -1.22 -0.33
N ASN A 10 11.80 -2.50 -0.51
CA ASN A 10 13.15 -3.00 -0.22
C ASN A 10 14.20 -2.55 -1.24
N GLU A 11 13.83 -2.34 -2.50
CA GLU A 11 14.73 -1.74 -3.50
C GLU A 11 15.00 -0.27 -3.25
N LYS A 12 14.06 0.42 -2.59
CA LYS A 12 14.12 1.85 -2.28
C LYS A 12 14.50 2.16 -0.84
N GLU A 13 14.73 1.13 -0.02
CA GLU A 13 15.02 1.25 1.41
C GLU A 13 13.96 2.03 2.20
N VAL A 14 12.71 1.95 1.75
CA VAL A 14 11.54 2.57 2.40
C VAL A 14 10.95 1.61 3.42
N THR A 15 10.70 2.11 4.63
CA THR A 15 10.05 1.35 5.72
C THR A 15 8.57 1.67 5.87
N ASP A 16 8.21 2.94 5.69
CA ASP A 16 6.89 3.47 5.96
C ASP A 16 6.22 3.89 4.65
N ILE A 17 5.01 3.40 4.44
CA ILE A 17 4.27 3.58 3.19
C ILE A 17 2.83 3.94 3.56
N GLU A 18 2.30 4.99 2.95
CA GLU A 18 0.90 5.37 3.06
C GLU A 18 0.23 5.21 1.68
N ILE A 19 -0.89 4.50 1.65
CA ILE A 19 -1.69 4.33 0.42
C ILE A 19 -3.03 4.99 0.65
N ASN A 20 -3.36 6.05 -0.10
CA ASN A 20 -4.68 6.67 -0.06
C ASN A 20 -5.59 6.05 -1.12
N ILE A 21 -6.61 5.33 -0.67
CA ILE A 21 -7.56 4.59 -1.51
C ILE A 21 -8.55 5.54 -2.21
N ILE A 22 -8.90 6.67 -1.57
CA ILE A 22 -9.84 7.63 -2.12
C ILE A 22 -9.15 8.50 -3.19
N GLN A 23 -7.91 8.92 -2.92
CA GLN A 23 -7.15 9.81 -3.81
C GLN A 23 -6.31 9.07 -4.86
N ASP A 24 -6.27 7.74 -4.83
CA ASP A 24 -5.43 6.91 -5.70
C ASP A 24 -3.93 7.27 -5.63
N THR A 25 -3.41 7.57 -4.44
CA THR A 25 -2.01 7.96 -4.23
C THR A 25 -1.25 7.00 -3.34
N VAL A 26 0.07 6.97 -3.51
CA VAL A 26 1.00 6.24 -2.64
C VAL A 26 2.13 7.17 -2.23
N GLU A 27 2.45 7.16 -0.94
CA GLU A 27 3.59 7.84 -0.34
C GLU A 27 4.55 6.81 0.27
N PRO A 28 5.87 6.92 0.05
CA PRO A 28 6.53 7.90 -0.80
C PRO A 28 6.25 7.69 -2.29
N LYS A 29 6.30 8.77 -3.07
CA LYS A 29 5.86 8.81 -4.48
C LYS A 29 6.59 7.83 -5.38
N GLU A 30 7.84 7.50 -5.08
CA GLU A 30 8.62 6.50 -5.79
C GLU A 30 8.05 5.08 -5.72
N LEU A 31 7.21 4.78 -4.71
CA LEU A 31 6.48 3.53 -4.59
C LEU A 31 5.10 3.58 -5.25
N GLU A 32 4.73 4.69 -5.88
CA GLU A 32 3.50 4.81 -6.65
C GLU A 32 3.60 4.09 -8.01
N ILE A 33 3.68 2.76 -7.93
CA ILE A 33 3.83 1.88 -9.09
C ILE A 33 2.48 1.35 -9.56
N LYS A 34 2.37 1.13 -10.87
CA LYS A 34 1.14 0.65 -11.52
C LYS A 34 0.52 -0.59 -10.87
N PRO A 35 1.28 -1.62 -10.44
CA PRO A 35 0.70 -2.80 -9.79
C PRO A 35 -0.02 -2.51 -8.47
N ILE A 36 0.39 -1.46 -7.73
CA ILE A 36 -0.29 -1.04 -6.49
C ILE A 36 -1.52 -0.20 -6.85
N ILE A 37 -1.34 0.83 -7.68
CA ILE A 37 -2.42 1.76 -8.08
C ILE A 37 -3.60 1.04 -8.75
N ALA A 38 -3.33 0.06 -9.60
CA ALA A 38 -4.37 -0.68 -10.32
C ALA A 38 -5.38 -1.40 -9.40
N GLN A 39 -5.01 -1.64 -8.14
CA GLN A 39 -5.88 -2.29 -7.15
C GLN A 39 -6.78 -1.30 -6.39
N LEU A 40 -6.44 -0.02 -6.37
CA LEU A 40 -7.12 0.99 -5.54
C LEU A 40 -8.56 1.24 -5.99
N ALA A 41 -8.81 1.20 -7.30
CA ALA A 41 -10.17 1.31 -7.84
C ALA A 41 -11.12 0.25 -7.27
N ARG A 42 -10.67 -1.01 -7.16
CA ARG A 42 -11.46 -2.11 -6.59
C ARG A 42 -11.68 -1.93 -5.08
N LEU A 43 -10.69 -1.41 -4.36
CA LEU A 43 -10.81 -1.13 -2.94
C LEU A 43 -11.82 0.00 -2.68
N ARG A 44 -11.79 1.05 -3.48
CA ARG A 44 -12.77 2.14 -3.43
C ARG A 44 -14.18 1.64 -3.74
N GLU A 45 -14.34 0.80 -4.75
CA GLU A 45 -15.62 0.15 -5.05
C GLU A 45 -16.12 -0.71 -3.89
N THR A 46 -15.22 -1.41 -3.20
CA THR A 46 -15.55 -2.19 -2.00
C THR A 46 -16.10 -1.27 -0.90
N ILE A 47 -15.44 -0.14 -0.64
CA ILE A 47 -15.92 0.87 0.33
C ILE A 47 -17.33 1.34 -0.05
N HIS A 48 -17.54 1.77 -1.29
CA HIS A 48 -18.85 2.25 -1.76
C HIS A 48 -19.94 1.19 -1.63
N THR A 49 -19.64 -0.05 -2.00
CA THR A 49 -20.59 -1.17 -1.92
C THR A 49 -20.98 -1.46 -0.47
N THR A 50 -19.99 -1.47 0.44
CA THR A 50 -20.24 -1.66 1.88
C THR A 50 -21.10 -0.54 2.45
N LEU A 51 -20.79 0.73 2.14
CA LEU A 51 -21.57 1.87 2.59
C LEU A 51 -23.02 1.79 2.11
N ASN A 52 -23.22 1.52 0.82
CA ASN A 52 -24.56 1.39 0.25
C ASN A 52 -25.35 0.25 0.92
N SER A 53 -24.73 -0.91 1.12
CA SER A 53 -25.38 -2.04 1.79
C SER A 53 -25.78 -1.76 3.24
N ALA A 54 -25.09 -0.81 3.89
CA ALA A 54 -25.37 -0.37 5.26
C ALA A 54 -26.27 0.89 5.31
N GLY A 55 -26.77 1.37 4.17
CA GLY A 55 -27.65 2.54 4.08
C GLY A 55 -26.94 3.90 4.20
N PHE A 56 -25.61 3.93 4.06
CA PHE A 56 -24.83 5.16 4.04
C PHE A 56 -24.68 5.70 2.61
N SER A 57 -24.51 7.03 2.51
CA SER A 57 -24.15 7.68 1.25
C SER A 57 -22.74 7.30 0.80
N ALA A 58 -22.49 7.28 -0.51
CA ALA A 58 -21.19 6.95 -1.08
C ALA A 58 -20.08 7.96 -0.69
N ASP A 59 -20.48 9.20 -0.37
CA ASP A 59 -19.60 10.29 0.10
C ASP A 59 -19.43 10.33 1.63
N PHE A 60 -19.98 9.35 2.35
CA PHE A 60 -19.88 9.32 3.82
C PHE A 60 -18.44 9.20 4.29
N ILE A 61 -17.63 8.40 3.58
CA ILE A 61 -16.19 8.27 3.82
C ILE A 61 -15.44 9.20 2.87
N VAL A 62 -14.66 10.12 3.45
CA VAL A 62 -13.92 11.14 2.68
C VAL A 62 -12.44 10.84 2.57
N ASP A 63 -11.92 9.95 3.41
CA ASP A 63 -10.53 9.52 3.39
C ASP A 63 -10.43 8.05 3.85
N ALA A 64 -9.60 7.28 3.16
CA ALA A 64 -9.34 5.89 3.51
C ALA A 64 -7.90 5.54 3.15
N ARG A 65 -7.13 5.12 4.15
CA ARG A 65 -5.69 4.91 4.05
C ARG A 65 -5.26 3.56 4.58
N PHE A 66 -4.25 2.99 3.93
CA PHE A 66 -3.42 1.95 4.54
C PHE A 66 -2.11 2.57 5.00
N LYS A 67 -1.78 2.38 6.28
CA LYS A 67 -0.45 2.63 6.82
C LYS A 67 0.29 1.32 6.88
N ILE A 68 1.38 1.23 6.12
CA ILE A 68 2.15 0.02 5.96
C ILE A 68 3.56 0.25 6.50
N TYR A 69 4.03 -0.70 7.30
CA TYR A 69 5.38 -0.73 7.84
C TYR A 69 6.09 -2.02 7.43
N ILE A 70 7.33 -1.90 6.97
CA ILE A 70 8.21 -3.01 6.61
C ILE A 70 9.43 -2.98 7.53
N SER A 71 9.54 -3.99 8.39
CA SER A 71 10.68 -4.11 9.30
C SER A 71 11.96 -4.50 8.56
N GLN A 72 12.98 -3.65 8.65
CA GLN A 72 14.32 -3.98 8.14
C GLN A 72 15.00 -5.09 8.96
N GLN A 73 14.72 -5.17 10.26
CA GLN A 73 15.28 -6.21 11.15
C GLN A 73 14.84 -7.61 10.73
N PHE A 74 13.60 -7.75 10.24
CA PHE A 74 13.01 -9.03 9.86
C PHE A 74 12.86 -9.19 8.34
N LYS A 75 13.71 -8.51 7.56
CA LYS A 75 13.71 -8.57 6.09
C LYS A 75 13.68 -10.00 5.53
N PRO A 76 14.44 -11.00 6.06
CA PRO A 76 14.36 -12.38 5.56
C PRO A 76 12.98 -13.06 5.74
N LEU A 77 12.16 -12.59 6.68
CA LEU A 77 10.81 -13.12 6.90
C LEU A 77 9.79 -12.60 5.88
N ARG A 78 10.14 -11.50 5.19
CA ARG A 78 9.36 -10.90 4.10
C ARG A 78 7.96 -10.47 4.52
N LEU A 79 7.90 -9.84 5.70
CA LEU A 79 6.67 -9.39 6.31
C LEU A 79 6.43 -7.90 6.05
N LEU A 80 5.15 -7.54 5.93
CA LEU A 80 4.69 -6.17 5.99
C LEU A 80 3.52 -6.09 6.96
N THR A 81 3.51 -5.07 7.79
CA THR A 81 2.44 -4.78 8.74
C THR A 81 1.58 -3.68 8.17
N CYS A 82 0.26 -3.81 8.24
CA CYS A 82 -0.69 -2.86 7.69
C CYS A 82 -1.78 -2.53 8.71
N GLN A 83 -2.15 -1.25 8.79
CA GLN A 83 -3.32 -0.77 9.49
C GLN A 83 -4.18 0.06 8.55
N ALA A 84 -5.48 -0.22 8.51
CA ALA A 84 -6.43 0.60 7.78
C ALA A 84 -6.93 1.74 8.66
N ILE A 85 -7.03 2.95 8.11
CA ILE A 85 -7.62 4.11 8.77
C ILE A 85 -8.64 4.71 7.82
N VAL A 86 -9.83 5.00 8.33
CA VAL A 86 -10.91 5.58 7.54
C VAL A 86 -11.43 6.82 8.27
N ILE A 87 -11.70 7.90 7.55
CA ILE A 87 -12.25 9.15 8.09
C ILE A 87 -13.59 9.43 7.42
N ASP A 88 -14.62 9.63 8.22
CA ASP A 88 -15.93 10.06 7.71
C ASP A 88 -16.00 11.56 7.46
N ARG A 89 -17.06 12.00 6.79
CA ARG A 89 -17.31 13.42 6.48
C ARG A 89 -17.50 14.31 7.71
N ASP A 90 -17.80 13.72 8.87
CA ASP A 90 -17.93 14.43 10.16
C ASP A 90 -16.57 14.55 10.87
N GLY A 91 -15.50 14.01 10.28
CA GLY A 91 -14.14 14.03 10.80
C GLY A 91 -13.84 12.93 11.80
N ARG A 92 -14.73 11.94 11.96
CA ARG A 92 -14.49 10.81 12.87
C ARG A 92 -13.51 9.84 12.24
N VAL A 93 -12.54 9.41 13.06
CA VAL A 93 -11.49 8.48 12.65
C VAL A 93 -11.83 7.08 13.13
N TYR A 94 -11.76 6.13 12.21
CA TYR A 94 -11.96 4.71 12.45
C TYR A 94 -10.66 3.96 12.14
N GLU A 95 -10.05 3.41 13.18
CA GLU A 95 -8.83 2.63 13.05
C GLU A 95 -9.15 1.13 13.01
N GLY A 96 -8.73 0.49 11.93
CA GLY A 96 -8.76 -0.95 11.80
C GLY A 96 -7.73 -1.64 12.69
N LYS A 97 -7.87 -2.96 12.80
CA LYS A 97 -6.84 -3.79 13.41
C LYS A 97 -5.57 -3.76 12.57
N THR A 98 -4.45 -3.99 13.24
CA THR A 98 -3.17 -4.21 12.59
C THR A 98 -3.06 -5.66 12.12
N TYR A 99 -2.71 -5.84 10.85
CA TYR A 99 -2.48 -7.15 10.23
C TYR A 99 -1.03 -7.26 9.78
N THR A 100 -0.48 -8.46 9.84
CA THR A 100 0.84 -8.75 9.27
C THR A 100 0.66 -9.74 8.13
N GLU A 101 1.12 -9.35 6.95
CA GLU A 101 1.06 -10.12 5.72
C GLU A 101 2.47 -10.52 5.28
N LYS A 102 2.56 -11.62 4.52
CA LYS A 102 3.83 -12.13 3.98
C LYS A 102 3.86 -11.97 2.47
N ALA A 103 5.00 -11.54 1.93
CA ALA A 103 5.30 -11.67 0.50
C ALA A 103 5.81 -13.09 0.20
N TYR A 104 5.19 -13.75 -0.78
CA TYR A 104 5.38 -15.16 -1.10
C TYR A 104 6.20 -15.38 -2.36
N GLU A 105 6.07 -14.54 -3.38
CA GLU A 105 6.76 -14.70 -4.67
C GLU A 105 8.28 -14.62 -4.50
N VAL A 106 9.08 -15.27 -5.33
CA VAL A 106 10.55 -15.08 -5.26
C VAL A 106 10.89 -13.60 -5.44
N PRO A 107 11.86 -13.02 -4.69
CA PRO A 107 12.22 -11.61 -4.86
C PRO A 107 12.51 -11.25 -6.31
N PHE A 108 11.96 -10.11 -6.75
CA PHE A 108 12.04 -9.66 -8.14
C PHE A 108 12.33 -8.16 -8.20
N LYS A 109 12.85 -7.72 -9.35
CA LYS A 109 13.11 -6.31 -9.62
C LYS A 109 11.83 -5.58 -10.03
N VAL A 110 11.47 -4.56 -9.28
CA VAL A 110 10.35 -3.66 -9.56
C VAL A 110 10.79 -2.53 -10.48
N PHE A 111 11.95 -1.96 -10.21
CA PHE A 111 12.45 -0.82 -10.97
C PHE A 111 13.50 -1.29 -11.98
N PRO A 112 13.51 -0.70 -13.19
CA PRO A 112 14.54 -1.01 -14.18
C PRO A 112 15.92 -0.65 -13.63
N ILE A 113 16.90 -1.50 -13.92
CA ILE A 113 18.30 -1.29 -13.56
C ILE A 113 18.79 -0.04 -14.30
N SER A 114 19.37 0.93 -13.58
CA SER A 114 19.97 2.08 -14.24
C SER A 114 21.22 1.63 -14.99
N TRP A 115 21.50 2.23 -16.16
CA TRP A 115 22.70 1.90 -16.94
C TRP A 115 23.99 2.08 -16.12
N VAL A 116 23.98 2.97 -15.13
CA VAL A 116 25.12 3.21 -14.23
C VAL A 116 25.40 1.99 -13.34
N ASP A 117 24.38 1.24 -12.95
CA ASP A 117 24.52 0.03 -12.13
C ASP A 117 25.00 -1.16 -12.98
N SER A 118 24.64 -1.22 -14.26
CA SER A 118 25.08 -2.27 -15.20
C SER A 118 26.59 -2.28 -15.46
N ILE A 119 27.29 -1.15 -15.22
CA ILE A 119 28.74 -1.03 -15.44
C ILE A 119 29.53 -1.46 -14.19
N LYS A 120 28.91 -1.49 -13.01
CA LYS A 120 29.59 -1.90 -11.75
C LYS A 120 29.62 -3.41 -11.55
N GLU A 121 28.83 -4.17 -12.30
CA GLU A 121 28.72 -5.63 -12.21
C GLU A 121 29.44 -6.38 -13.35
N GLY A 122 30.16 -5.67 -14.24
CA GLY A 122 30.97 -6.24 -15.33
C GLY A 122 32.46 -6.05 -15.13
#